data_AF-A0A2S9FNQ0-F1
#
_entry.id   AF-A0A2S9FNQ0-F1
#
_cell.length_a   1.000
_cell.length_b   1.000
_cell.length_c   1.000
_cell.angle_alpha   90.00
_cell.angle_beta   90.00
_cell.angle_gamma   90.00
#
_symmetry.space_group_name_H-M   'P 1'
#
loop_
_entity.id
_entity.type
_entity.pdbx_description
1 polymer ?
#
loop_
_entity_poly.entity_id
_entity_poly.type
_entity_poly.pdbx_seq_one_letter_code
_entity_poly.pdbx_strand_id
1 'polypeptide(L)'
;AGLSVRVIEAQATVGGGARTLPDPEFSGVSHDICSAVHPLALASPFFAAFDLPRRGVTLAVPEVSYGNPLPGRPAAIGYRDIDRTCAELEHGDSWRRLLGPLSADCDGVVGLLLGDKRSIPP
;
A
#
# COMPACT_ATOMS: atom_id res chain seq x y z
N ALA A 1 20.37 -0.73 20.23
CA ALA A 1 20.04 0.64 20.69
C ALA A 1 21.29 1.28 21.29
N GLY A 2 21.35 2.61 21.42
CA GLY A 2 22.51 3.31 22.00
C GLY A 2 23.33 4.19 21.04
N LEU A 3 22.80 4.46 19.84
CA LEU A 3 23.41 5.41 18.91
C LEU A 3 22.87 6.82 19.15
N SER A 4 23.73 7.83 18.99
CA SER A 4 23.29 9.22 18.83
C SER A 4 22.74 9.41 17.43
N VAL A 5 21.49 9.91 17.32
CA VAL A 5 20.78 10.07 16.05
C VAL A 5 20.49 11.55 15.81
N ARG A 6 20.87 12.05 14.64
CA ARG A 6 20.49 13.39 14.15
C ARG A 6 19.61 13.24 12.91
N VAL A 7 18.40 13.77 12.98
CA VAL A 7 17.50 13.90 11.83
C VAL A 7 17.69 15.28 11.21
N ILE A 8 17.85 15.36 9.88
CA ILE A 8 18.00 16.61 9.14
C ILE A 8 16.85 16.67 8.14
N GLU A 9 15.96 17.64 8.30
CA GLU A 9 14.83 17.91 7.42
C GLU A 9 15.04 19.28 6.78
N ALA A 10 14.85 19.36 5.47
CA ALA A 10 15.01 20.61 4.71
C ALA A 10 13.73 21.46 4.74
N GLN A 11 12.57 20.82 4.91
CA GLN A 11 11.28 21.50 4.97
C GLN A 11 10.96 22.02 6.36
N ALA A 12 10.03 22.97 6.43
CA ALA A 12 9.56 23.53 7.71
C ALA A 12 8.81 22.51 8.58
N THR A 13 8.28 21.43 7.98
CA THR A 13 7.57 20.36 8.68
C THR A 13 8.01 19.01 8.14
N VAL A 14 7.97 17.99 8.99
CA VAL A 14 8.31 16.60 8.63
C VAL A 14 7.22 15.95 7.76
N GLY A 15 7.58 14.86 7.10
CA GLY A 15 6.63 13.96 6.42
C GLY A 15 6.75 13.94 4.91
N GLY A 16 7.43 14.91 4.30
CA GLY A 16 7.65 14.94 2.85
C GLY A 16 6.32 14.84 2.09
N GLY A 17 6.20 13.92 1.13
CA GLY A 17 4.97 13.67 0.38
C GLY A 17 3.82 13.08 1.19
N ALA A 18 4.09 12.53 2.38
CA ALA A 18 3.10 11.94 3.28
C ALA A 18 2.62 12.91 4.38
N ARG A 19 2.97 14.19 4.29
CA ARG A 19 2.45 15.19 5.22
C ARG A 19 1.03 15.57 4.82
N THR A 20 0.14 15.62 5.79
CA THR A 20 -1.23 16.08 5.63
C THR A 20 -1.29 17.60 5.72
N LEU A 21 -1.92 18.25 4.74
CA LEU A 21 -2.23 19.68 4.78
C LEU A 21 -3.71 19.91 4.41
N PRO A 22 -4.28 21.07 4.79
CA PRO A 22 -5.59 21.48 4.31
C PRO A 22 -5.62 21.57 2.79
N ASP A 23 -6.71 21.13 2.19
CA ASP A 23 -6.94 21.30 0.77
C ASP A 23 -7.09 22.81 0.45
N PRO A 24 -6.39 23.33 -0.59
CA PRO A 24 -6.42 24.76 -0.92
C PRO A 24 -7.76 25.24 -1.49
N GLU A 25 -8.55 24.33 -2.07
CA GLU A 25 -9.83 24.66 -2.72
C GLU A 25 -11.03 24.26 -1.85
N PHE A 26 -10.89 23.22 -1.01
CA PHE A 26 -11.99 22.66 -0.24
C PHE A 26 -11.79 22.79 1.28
N SER A 27 -12.39 23.84 1.85
CA SER A 27 -12.35 24.08 3.30
C SER A 27 -12.92 22.89 4.09
N GLY A 28 -12.16 22.39 5.06
CA GLY A 28 -12.55 21.23 5.89
C GLY A 28 -12.07 19.88 5.35
N VAL A 29 -11.47 19.85 4.16
CA VAL A 29 -10.77 18.68 3.64
C VAL A 29 -9.29 18.82 3.96
N SER A 30 -8.64 17.71 4.27
CA SER A 30 -7.18 17.62 4.33
C SER A 30 -6.75 16.41 3.52
N HIS A 31 -5.60 16.52 2.85
CA HIS A 31 -5.03 15.45 2.06
C HIS A 31 -3.53 15.39 2.29
N ASP A 32 -2.94 14.24 2.01
CA ASP A 32 -1.50 14.15 1.91
C ASP A 32 -1.04 14.72 0.58
N ILE A 33 0.09 15.44 0.60
CA ILE A 33 0.51 16.24 -0.55
C ILE A 33 0.91 15.39 -1.76
N CYS A 34 1.42 14.17 -1.54
CA CYS A 34 1.80 13.27 -2.62
C CYS A 34 1.48 11.79 -2.35
N SER A 35 0.95 11.41 -1.18
CA SER A 35 0.53 10.03 -0.92
C SER A 35 -0.96 9.84 -1.15
N ALA A 36 -1.29 8.68 -1.72
CA ALA A 36 -2.68 8.21 -1.84
C ALA A 36 -2.94 7.03 -0.89
N VAL A 37 -1.99 6.09 -0.83
CA VAL A 37 -2.09 4.87 -0.02
C VAL A 37 -0.70 4.46 0.48
N HIS A 38 -0.65 3.69 1.57
CA HIS A 38 0.59 3.19 2.18
C HIS A 38 0.64 1.65 2.28
N PRO A 39 0.55 0.91 1.15
CA PRO A 39 0.54 -0.56 1.19
C PRO A 39 1.83 -1.13 1.80
N LEU A 40 2.96 -0.45 1.62
CA LEU A 40 4.24 -0.88 2.21
C LEU A 40 4.31 -0.64 3.73
N ALA A 41 3.44 0.19 4.32
CA ALA A 41 3.34 0.28 5.77
C ALA A 41 2.75 -1.00 6.38
N LEU A 42 1.86 -1.69 5.64
CA LEU A 42 1.34 -3.01 6.01
C LEU A 42 2.35 -4.12 5.73
N ALA A 43 2.97 -4.11 4.55
CA ALA A 43 3.81 -5.22 4.07
C ALA A 43 5.27 -5.20 4.57
N SER A 44 5.79 -4.06 5.03
CA SER A 44 7.20 -3.93 5.39
C SER A 44 7.57 -4.77 6.61
N PRO A 45 8.63 -5.59 6.56
CA PRO A 45 9.14 -6.32 7.72
C PRO A 45 9.51 -5.40 8.88
N PHE A 46 10.00 -4.19 8.60
CA PHE A 46 10.32 -3.21 9.63
C PHE A 46 9.06 -2.77 10.39
N PHE A 47 7.99 -2.38 9.67
CA PHE A 47 6.77 -1.91 10.32
C PHE A 47 6.00 -3.02 11.02
N ALA A 48 6.05 -4.24 10.49
CA ALA A 48 5.54 -5.43 11.18
C ALA A 48 6.26 -5.64 12.53
N ALA A 49 7.59 -5.54 12.57
CA ALA A 49 8.37 -5.66 13.80
C ALA A 49 8.23 -4.45 14.74
N PHE A 50 8.00 -3.26 14.19
CA PHE A 50 7.84 -2.01 14.95
C PHE A 50 6.49 -1.91 15.66
N ASP A 51 5.49 -2.66 15.16
CA ASP A 51 4.14 -2.78 15.69
C ASP A 51 3.40 -1.43 15.75
N LEU A 52 3.03 -0.92 14.57
CA LEU A 52 2.30 0.33 14.40
C LEU A 52 1.03 0.42 15.28
N PRO A 53 0.17 -0.63 15.40
CA PRO A 53 -0.97 -0.60 16.29
C PRO A 53 -0.60 -0.32 17.75
N ARG A 54 0.46 -0.94 18.28
CA ARG A 54 0.95 -0.64 19.64
C ARG A 54 1.53 0.76 19.79
N ARG A 55 1.81 1.46 18.69
CA ARG A 55 2.21 2.87 18.66
C ARG A 55 1.03 3.82 18.40
N GLY A 56 -0.20 3.32 18.41
CA GLY A 56 -1.41 4.11 18.20
C GLY A 56 -1.71 4.41 16.72
N VAL A 57 -1.06 3.72 15.78
CA VAL A 57 -1.29 3.87 14.34
C VAL A 57 -2.14 2.71 13.84
N THR A 58 -3.35 3.01 13.40
CA THR A 58 -4.25 2.03 12.78
C THR A 58 -4.25 2.22 11.27
N LEU A 59 -4.10 1.13 10.52
CA LEU A 59 -4.13 1.14 9.06
C LEU A 59 -5.52 0.70 8.61
N ALA A 60 -6.24 1.60 7.95
CA ALA A 60 -7.53 1.29 7.35
C ALA A 60 -7.30 0.51 6.05
N VAL A 61 -7.99 -0.62 5.91
CA VAL A 61 -7.97 -1.44 4.69
C VAL A 61 -9.37 -1.42 4.08
N PRO A 62 -9.55 -0.73 2.93
CA PRO A 62 -10.85 -0.71 2.26
C PRO A 62 -11.19 -2.08 1.65
N GLU A 63 -12.49 -2.31 1.42
CA GLU A 63 -12.98 -3.50 0.70
C GLU A 63 -12.46 -3.54 -0.75
N VAL A 64 -12.45 -2.37 -1.39
CA VAL A 64 -11.89 -2.17 -2.73
C VAL A 64 -10.42 -1.78 -2.60
N SER A 65 -9.53 -2.55 -3.21
CA SER A 65 -8.08 -2.31 -3.19
C SER A 65 -7.67 -1.23 -4.18
N TYR A 66 -8.24 -1.25 -5.40
CA TYR A 66 -8.00 -0.26 -6.45
C TYR A 66 -9.08 -0.34 -7.52
N GLY A 67 -9.16 0.68 -8.39
CA GLY A 67 -10.04 0.67 -9.56
C GLY A 67 -9.33 1.24 -10.78
N ASN A 68 -9.56 0.63 -11.95
CA ASN A 68 -9.05 1.12 -13.23
C ASN A 68 -10.22 1.67 -14.06
N PRO A 69 -10.26 2.98 -14.35
CA PRO A 69 -11.32 3.55 -15.17
C PRO A 69 -11.25 3.00 -16.60
N LEU A 70 -12.40 2.65 -17.16
CA LEU A 70 -12.53 2.15 -18.53
C LEU A 70 -13.36 3.13 -19.36
N PRO A 71 -12.96 3.47 -20.60
CA PRO A 71 -13.75 4.35 -21.44
C PRO A 71 -15.14 3.78 -21.74
N GLY A 72 -16.19 4.55 -21.47
CA GLY A 72 -17.56 4.21 -21.85
C GLY A 72 -18.19 3.04 -21.08
N ARG A 73 -17.59 2.56 -19.99
CA ARG A 73 -18.13 1.48 -19.16
C ARG A 73 -17.70 1.63 -17.69
N PRO A 74 -18.32 0.91 -16.75
CA PRO A 74 -17.89 0.92 -15.35
C PRO A 74 -16.40 0.55 -15.19
N ALA A 75 -15.76 1.12 -14.17
CA ALA A 75 -14.37 0.82 -13.84
C ALA A 75 -14.18 -0.67 -13.50
N ALA A 76 -13.02 -1.22 -13.82
CA ALA A 76 -12.63 -2.55 -13.35
C ALA A 76 -12.13 -2.43 -11.90
N ILE A 77 -12.76 -3.14 -10.98
CA ILE A 77 -12.49 -3.06 -9.54
C ILE A 77 -11.61 -4.24 -9.12
N GLY A 78 -10.54 -3.96 -8.40
CA GLY A 78 -9.69 -4.95 -7.75
C GLY A 78 -10.03 -5.06 -6.27
N TYR A 79 -10.24 -6.27 -5.78
CA TYR A 79 -10.51 -6.58 -4.38
C TYR A 79 -9.35 -7.37 -3.77
N ARG A 80 -9.32 -7.42 -2.43
CA ARG A 80 -8.41 -8.34 -1.73
C ARG A 80 -8.73 -9.81 -2.03
N ASP A 81 -10.01 -10.13 -2.24
CA ASP A 81 -10.45 -11.43 -2.72
C ASP A 81 -10.23 -11.51 -4.24
N ILE A 82 -9.26 -12.33 -4.64
CA ILE A 82 -8.95 -12.53 -6.06
C ILE A 82 -10.08 -13.26 -6.80
N ASP A 83 -10.83 -14.14 -6.13
CA ASP A 83 -11.96 -14.84 -6.73
C ASP A 83 -13.06 -13.86 -7.13
N ARG A 84 -13.39 -12.95 -6.21
CA ARG A 84 -14.33 -11.86 -6.49
C ARG A 84 -13.85 -10.99 -7.64
N THR A 85 -12.57 -10.59 -7.62
CA THR A 85 -11.99 -9.79 -8.71
C THR A 85 -12.14 -10.52 -10.06
N CYS A 86 -11.82 -11.82 -10.11
CA CYS A 86 -11.93 -12.59 -11.34
C CYS A 86 -13.39 -12.74 -11.82
N ALA A 87 -14.35 -12.88 -10.91
CA ALA A 87 -15.76 -13.01 -11.23
C ALA A 87 -16.34 -11.74 -11.90
N GLU A 88 -15.77 -10.57 -11.62
CA GLU A 88 -16.21 -9.29 -12.20
C GLU A 88 -15.49 -8.94 -13.53
N LEU A 89 -14.49 -9.73 -13.94
CA LEU A 89 -13.72 -9.52 -15.16
C LEU A 89 -14.19 -10.43 -16.31
N GLU A 90 -14.25 -9.87 -17.52
CA GLU A 90 -14.55 -10.63 -18.76
C GLU A 90 -13.54 -11.75 -19.03
N HIS A 91 -12.28 -11.55 -18.62
CA HIS A 91 -11.20 -12.53 -18.74
C HIS A 91 -10.59 -12.87 -17.37
N GLY A 92 -11.45 -13.11 -16.38
CA GLY A 92 -11.06 -13.45 -15.00
C GLY A 92 -10.06 -14.61 -14.91
N ASP A 93 -10.20 -15.65 -15.75
CA ASP A 93 -9.27 -16.79 -15.74
C ASP A 93 -7.83 -16.41 -16.13
N SER A 94 -7.68 -15.45 -17.06
CA SER A 94 -6.36 -14.94 -17.44
C SER A 94 -5.73 -14.16 -16.28
N TRP A 95 -6.54 -13.34 -15.59
CA TRP A 95 -6.12 -12.60 -14.40
C TRP A 95 -5.72 -13.54 -13.26
N ARG A 96 -6.55 -14.55 -12.99
CA ARG A 96 -6.28 -15.61 -12.02
C ARG A 96 -4.96 -16.33 -12.30
N ARG A 97 -4.71 -16.69 -13.57
CA ARG A 97 -3.47 -17.38 -13.94
C ARG A 97 -2.23 -16.54 -13.66
N LEU A 98 -2.32 -15.21 -13.81
CA LEU A 98 -1.19 -14.30 -13.60
C LEU A 98 -1.01 -13.93 -12.11
N LEU A 99 -2.09 -13.49 -11.45
CA LEU A 99 -2.03 -12.94 -10.08
C LEU A 99 -2.33 -13.99 -9.00
N GLY A 100 -3.00 -15.08 -9.33
CA GLY A 100 -3.39 -16.16 -8.41
C GLY A 100 -2.23 -16.69 -7.58
N PRO A 101 -1.12 -17.14 -8.20
CA PRO A 101 0.04 -17.62 -7.46
C PRO A 101 0.64 -16.56 -6.53
N LEU A 102 0.71 -15.30 -6.99
CA LEU A 102 1.26 -14.19 -6.20
C LEU A 102 0.37 -13.82 -5.01
N SER A 103 -0.95 -13.92 -5.17
CA SER A 103 -1.92 -13.68 -4.10
C SER A 103 -1.97 -14.84 -3.09
N ALA A 104 -1.66 -16.06 -3.53
CA ALA A 104 -1.60 -17.23 -2.65
C ALA A 104 -0.33 -17.24 -1.77
N ASP A 105 0.76 -16.64 -2.27
CA ASP A 105 2.04 -16.51 -1.56
C ASP A 105 2.52 -15.05 -1.51
N CYS A 106 1.77 -14.22 -0.78
CA CYS A 106 2.13 -12.82 -0.57
C CYS A 106 3.45 -12.66 0.21
N ASP A 107 3.77 -13.59 1.11
CA ASP A 107 4.98 -13.53 1.92
C ASP A 107 6.23 -13.73 1.06
N GLY A 108 6.21 -14.67 0.11
CA GLY A 108 7.25 -14.83 -0.89
C GLY A 108 7.42 -13.58 -1.76
N VAL A 109 6.32 -12.94 -2.19
CA VAL A 109 6.35 -11.68 -2.94
C VAL A 109 6.98 -10.54 -2.11
N VAL A 110 6.61 -10.42 -0.84
CA VAL A 110 7.20 -9.43 0.09
C VAL A 110 8.68 -9.71 0.32
N GLY A 111 9.06 -10.97 0.54
CA GLY A 111 10.45 -11.38 0.66
C GLY A 111 11.26 -11.02 -0.58
N LEU A 112 10.71 -11.28 -1.77
CA LEU A 112 11.33 -10.91 -3.03
C LEU A 112 11.47 -9.41 -3.21
N LEU A 113 10.43 -8.62 -2.92
CA LEU A 113 10.40 -7.19 -3.21
C LEU A 113 11.08 -6.33 -2.14
N LEU A 114 10.95 -6.70 -0.86
CA LEU A 114 11.41 -5.90 0.29
C LEU A 114 12.51 -6.58 1.13
N GLY A 115 12.93 -7.79 0.77
CA GLY A 115 14.04 -8.47 1.43
C GLY A 115 15.37 -7.73 1.30
N ASP A 116 16.37 -8.20 2.05
CA ASP A 116 17.68 -7.54 2.15
C ASP A 116 18.52 -7.59 0.86
N LYS A 117 18.07 -8.35 -0.14
CA LYS A 117 18.73 -8.57 -1.45
C LYS A 117 20.12 -9.23 -1.34
N ARG A 118 20.44 -9.84 -0.20
CA ARG A 118 21.70 -10.55 0.05
C ARG A 118 21.54 -12.06 -0.01
N SER A 119 20.31 -12.55 -0.12
CA SER A 119 19.96 -13.96 -0.25
C SER A 119 18.82 -14.14 -1.25
N ILE A 120 18.69 -15.35 -1.81
CA ILE A 120 17.54 -15.71 -2.62
C ILE A 120 16.33 -15.80 -1.66
N PRO A 121 15.21 -15.11 -1.95
CA PRO A 121 13.99 -15.22 -1.15
C PRO A 121 13.53 -16.69 -1.04
N PRO A 122 13.00 -17.09 0.13
CA PRO A 122 12.53 -18.46 0.36
C PRO A 122 11.40 -18.88 -0.60
#